data_AF-A0A3N5I677-F1
#
_entry.id   AF-A0A3N5I677-F1
#
_cell.length_a   1.000
_cell.length_b   1.000
_cell.length_c   1.000
_cell.angle_alpha   90.00
_cell.angle_beta   90.00
_cell.angle_gamma   90.00
#
_symmetry.space_group_name_H-M   'P 1'
#
loop_
_entity.id
_entity.type
_entity.pdbx_description
1 polymer ?
#
loop_
_entity_poly.entity_id
_entity_poly.type
_entity_poly.pdbx_seq_one_letter_code
_entity_poly.pdbx_strand_id
1 'polypeptide(L)'
;MAKSEQQRQKKLAKKRSKELRNQQQVARRNQAMKSVAGQMQWASHFPIHSCHVGQAIFDPSGLGSIYLTRKLSDGRLAFMFLLIDAHCLGVKDAGARICTVGEFEEFFSRGVENNQLAPAEPSYARQLTEQAIAYAESIGFPPHPDYRRVAPLWGDIDSSACQEKFVFGVDGKPLYHTGPFDDPARQKFILNRLSDTVGEGNYHFMLGGPDEAFNALPFADELLNLVDANESDFDDDSDEDDDDSEWMDGGRVIEGSVSQPAPRPHGLT
;
A
#
# COMPACT_ATOMS: atom_id res chain seq x y z
N MET A 1 -32.00 30.02 43.27
CA MET A 1 -30.57 29.64 43.28
C MET A 1 -30.24 28.44 42.38
N ALA A 2 -31.08 27.40 42.29
CA ALA A 2 -30.82 26.17 41.51
C ALA A 2 -30.57 26.33 39.99
N LYS A 3 -31.21 27.32 39.32
CA LYS A 3 -31.00 27.56 37.86
C LYS A 3 -29.56 27.97 37.51
N SER A 4 -28.87 28.69 38.40
CA SER A 4 -27.48 29.14 38.21
C SER A 4 -26.48 27.96 38.33
N GLU A 5 -26.77 27.03 39.24
CA GLU A 5 -25.93 25.86 39.49
C GLU A 5 -26.01 24.85 38.34
N GLN A 6 -27.22 24.58 37.82
CA GLN A 6 -27.40 23.75 36.61
C GLN A 6 -26.71 24.36 35.38
N GLN A 7 -26.73 25.70 35.22
CA GLN A 7 -26.01 26.38 34.14
C GLN A 7 -24.49 26.24 34.28
N ARG A 8 -23.95 26.35 35.50
CA ARG A 8 -22.53 26.14 35.81
C ARG A 8 -22.10 24.70 35.52
N GLN A 9 -22.89 23.70 35.94
CA GLN A 9 -22.64 22.29 35.68
C GLN A 9 -22.64 21.98 34.17
N LYS A 10 -23.62 22.50 33.41
CA LYS A 10 -23.64 22.38 31.94
C LYS A 10 -22.41 22.99 31.26
N LYS A 11 -21.93 24.15 31.74
CA LYS A 11 -20.73 24.81 31.21
C LYS A 11 -19.46 23.99 31.49
N LEU A 12 -19.33 23.43 32.69
CA LEU A 12 -18.22 22.54 33.07
C LEU A 12 -18.22 21.24 32.26
N ALA A 13 -19.39 20.61 32.10
CA ALA A 13 -19.54 19.41 31.27
C ALA A 13 -19.18 19.68 29.80
N LYS A 14 -19.60 20.82 29.24
CA LYS A 14 -19.24 21.23 27.87
C LYS A 14 -17.73 21.47 27.72
N LYS A 15 -17.08 22.09 28.72
CA LYS A 15 -15.63 22.30 28.74
C LYS A 15 -14.88 20.97 28.78
N ARG A 16 -15.22 20.08 29.72
CA ARG A 16 -14.61 18.75 29.87
C ARG A 16 -14.79 17.89 28.61
N SER A 17 -15.98 17.92 28.02
CA SER A 17 -16.26 17.21 26.75
C SER A 17 -15.44 17.77 25.57
N LYS A 18 -15.22 19.09 25.50
CA LYS A 18 -14.33 19.69 24.49
C LYS A 18 -12.87 19.28 24.70
N GLU A 19 -12.42 19.25 25.95
CA GLU A 19 -11.05 18.88 26.32
C GLU A 19 -10.76 17.40 26.05
N LEU A 20 -11.65 16.49 26.42
CA LEU A 20 -11.58 15.07 26.08
C LEU A 20 -11.54 14.85 24.56
N ARG A 21 -12.39 15.54 23.79
CA ARG A 21 -12.36 15.47 22.32
C ARG A 21 -11.02 15.94 21.75
N ASN A 22 -10.48 17.04 22.27
CA ASN A 22 -9.17 17.54 21.85
C ASN A 22 -8.06 16.54 22.20
N GLN A 23 -8.06 15.96 23.40
CA GLN A 23 -7.08 14.96 23.82
C GLN A 23 -7.18 13.69 22.96
N GLN A 24 -8.39 13.19 22.70
CA GLN A 24 -8.62 12.05 21.80
C GLN A 24 -8.15 12.35 20.38
N GLN A 25 -8.39 13.57 19.88
CA GLN A 25 -7.92 13.99 18.56
C GLN A 25 -6.39 14.06 18.49
N VAL A 26 -5.73 14.56 19.54
CA VAL A 26 -4.27 14.59 19.65
C VAL A 26 -3.69 13.18 19.73
N ALA A 27 -4.25 12.30 20.56
CA ALA A 27 -3.82 10.91 20.68
C ALA A 27 -3.97 10.16 19.34
N ARG A 28 -5.12 10.30 18.68
CA ARG A 28 -5.36 9.69 17.36
C ARG A 28 -4.39 10.22 16.30
N ARG A 29 -4.07 11.52 16.33
CA ARG A 29 -3.07 12.12 15.43
C ARG A 29 -1.68 11.55 15.71
N ASN A 30 -1.27 11.47 16.97
CA ASN A 30 0.04 10.92 17.35
C ASN A 30 0.16 9.45 16.93
N GLN A 31 -0.90 8.66 17.13
CA GLN A 31 -0.94 7.26 16.71
C GLN A 31 -0.89 7.11 15.18
N ALA A 32 -1.64 7.92 14.43
CA ALA A 32 -1.59 7.89 12.96
C ALA A 32 -0.18 8.20 12.44
N MET A 33 0.52 9.15 13.07
CA MET A 33 1.89 9.53 12.72
C MET A 33 2.93 8.43 13.01
N LYS A 34 2.61 7.39 13.79
CA LYS A 34 3.51 6.23 13.98
C LYS A 34 3.58 5.32 12.75
N SER A 35 2.58 5.35 11.86
CA SER A 35 2.53 4.48 10.67
C SER A 35 2.83 5.24 9.39
N VAL A 36 3.49 4.61 8.42
CA VAL A 36 3.69 5.18 7.07
C VAL A 36 2.35 5.60 6.44
N ALA A 37 1.31 4.75 6.55
CA ALA A 37 -0.02 5.05 6.02
C ALA A 37 -0.64 6.32 6.62
N GLY A 38 -0.57 6.45 7.95
CA GLY A 38 -1.10 7.64 8.63
C GLY A 38 -0.26 8.89 8.38
N GLN A 39 1.06 8.78 8.24
CA GLN A 39 1.92 9.87 7.79
C GLN A 39 1.55 10.33 6.37
N MET A 40 1.37 9.39 5.43
CA MET A 40 0.98 9.70 4.05
C MET A 40 -0.42 10.31 3.96
N GLN A 41 -1.38 9.80 4.74
CA GLN A 41 -2.72 10.37 4.84
C GLN A 41 -2.70 11.78 5.43
N TRP A 42 -1.84 12.07 6.41
CA TRP A 42 -1.67 13.41 6.94
C TRP A 42 -1.03 14.33 5.88
N ALA A 43 0.05 13.86 5.24
CA ALA A 43 0.77 14.59 4.20
C ALA A 43 -0.08 14.88 2.96
N SER A 44 -1.11 14.07 2.68
CA SER A 44 -2.01 14.24 1.53
C SER A 44 -2.78 15.57 1.53
N HIS A 45 -2.87 16.25 2.67
CA HIS A 45 -3.55 17.54 2.81
C HIS A 45 -2.66 18.75 2.47
N PHE A 46 -1.36 18.51 2.22
CA PHE A 46 -0.40 19.56 1.88
C PHE A 46 -0.32 19.76 0.36
N PRO A 47 0.10 20.96 -0.11
CA PRO A 47 0.24 21.23 -1.54
C PRO A 47 1.20 20.23 -2.23
N ILE A 48 0.83 19.80 -3.43
CA ILE A 48 1.70 19.03 -4.31
C ILE A 48 2.91 19.90 -4.64
N HIS A 49 4.11 19.33 -4.45
CA HIS A 49 5.36 19.99 -4.76
C HIS A 49 5.84 19.64 -6.16
N SER A 50 5.86 18.36 -6.51
CA SER A 50 6.20 17.87 -7.84
C SER A 50 5.63 16.47 -8.08
N CYS A 51 5.46 16.12 -9.35
CA CYS A 51 5.11 14.77 -9.77
C CYS A 51 5.91 14.42 -11.03
N HIS A 52 6.45 13.20 -11.08
CA HIS A 52 7.27 12.73 -12.18
C HIS A 52 6.91 11.29 -12.55
N VAL A 53 6.99 10.97 -13.83
CA VAL A 53 6.77 9.63 -14.38
C VAL A 53 7.96 9.25 -15.25
N GLY A 54 8.53 8.08 -14.98
CA GLY A 54 9.61 7.49 -15.78
C GLY A 54 9.11 7.09 -17.15
N GLN A 55 9.74 7.63 -18.19
CA GLN A 55 9.33 7.36 -19.57
C GLN A 55 9.62 5.91 -20.00
N ALA A 56 10.52 5.23 -19.29
CA ALA A 56 10.84 3.82 -19.51
C ALA A 56 9.63 2.86 -19.34
N ILE A 57 8.53 3.31 -18.70
CA ILE A 57 7.25 2.58 -18.69
C ILE A 57 6.73 2.29 -20.11
N PHE A 58 7.03 3.17 -21.07
CA PHE A 58 6.56 3.07 -22.46
C PHE A 58 7.59 2.46 -23.42
N ASP A 59 8.78 2.16 -22.90
CA ASP A 59 9.85 1.50 -23.65
C ASP A 59 9.67 -0.03 -23.64
N PRO A 60 10.46 -0.79 -24.42
CA PRO A 60 10.38 -2.25 -24.42
C PRO A 60 10.57 -2.91 -23.04
N SER A 61 11.17 -2.23 -22.06
CA SER A 61 11.29 -2.75 -20.69
C SER A 61 9.95 -2.81 -19.96
N GLY A 62 9.01 -1.89 -20.25
CA GLY A 62 7.75 -1.75 -19.53
C GLY A 62 7.90 -1.41 -18.05
N LEU A 63 9.09 -0.99 -17.62
CA LEU A 63 9.43 -0.73 -16.23
C LEU A 63 9.74 0.75 -16.06
N GLY A 64 9.11 1.39 -15.08
CA GLY A 64 9.53 2.71 -14.66
C GLY A 64 8.79 3.23 -13.44
N SER A 65 9.28 4.36 -12.94
CA SER A 65 8.93 4.82 -11.61
C SER A 65 8.04 6.05 -11.63
N ILE A 66 7.13 6.14 -10.67
CA ILE A 66 6.30 7.32 -10.40
C ILE A 66 6.73 7.93 -9.08
N TYR A 67 6.88 9.25 -9.08
CA TYR A 67 7.17 10.04 -7.88
C TYR A 67 6.08 11.07 -7.68
N LEU A 68 5.54 11.14 -6.47
CA LEU A 68 4.68 12.24 -6.04
C LEU A 68 5.24 12.81 -4.76
N THR A 69 5.41 14.13 -4.72
CA THR A 69 5.89 14.85 -3.53
C THR A 69 4.89 15.90 -3.10
N ARG A 70 4.76 16.10 -1.78
CA ARG A 70 3.98 17.18 -1.16
C ARG A 70 4.86 17.96 -0.20
N LYS A 71 4.72 19.30 -0.21
CA LYS A 71 5.54 20.20 0.61
C LYS A 71 4.89 20.43 1.97
N LEU A 72 5.56 19.97 3.02
CA LEU A 72 5.09 20.13 4.40
C LEU A 72 5.32 21.56 4.91
N SER A 73 4.59 21.95 5.96
CA SER A 73 4.66 23.30 6.54
C SER A 73 6.00 23.64 7.18
N ASP A 74 6.77 22.63 7.58
CA ASP A 74 8.10 22.77 8.18
C ASP A 74 9.24 22.78 7.14
N GLY A 75 8.90 22.80 5.85
CA GLY A 75 9.87 22.83 4.75
C GLY A 75 10.36 21.45 4.30
N ARG A 76 9.98 20.37 4.99
CA ARG A 76 10.25 18.99 4.55
C ARG A 76 9.34 18.59 3.39
N LEU A 77 9.69 17.48 2.75
CA LEU A 77 8.88 16.82 1.74
C LEU A 77 8.34 15.51 2.29
N ALA A 78 7.08 15.22 1.99
CA ALA A 78 6.58 13.85 1.99
C ALA A 78 6.57 13.37 0.55
N PHE A 79 7.17 12.23 0.26
CA PHE A 79 7.11 11.64 -1.08
C PHE A 79 6.73 10.17 -1.02
N MET A 80 6.15 9.70 -2.12
CA MET A 80 6.04 8.27 -2.44
C MET A 80 6.76 7.99 -3.74
N PHE A 81 7.30 6.79 -3.86
CA PHE A 81 7.75 6.21 -5.10
C PHE A 81 6.92 4.95 -5.38
N LEU A 82 6.62 4.71 -6.66
CA LEU A 82 6.02 3.47 -7.14
C LEU A 82 6.87 2.96 -8.30
N LEU A 83 7.20 1.68 -8.31
CA LEU A 83 7.72 1.00 -9.49
C LEU A 83 6.55 0.35 -10.23
N ILE A 84 6.33 0.78 -11.47
CA ILE A 84 5.29 0.25 -12.34
C ILE A 84 5.92 -0.75 -13.32
N ASP A 85 5.34 -1.94 -13.37
CA ASP A 85 5.51 -2.97 -14.39
C ASP A 85 4.27 -2.96 -15.27
N ALA A 86 4.37 -2.27 -16.40
CA ALA A 86 3.28 -2.14 -17.36
C ALA A 86 3.02 -3.44 -18.14
N HIS A 87 3.94 -4.39 -18.10
CA HIS A 87 3.84 -5.62 -18.88
C HIS A 87 3.20 -6.76 -18.11
N CYS A 88 3.27 -6.76 -16.77
CA CYS A 88 2.72 -7.82 -15.95
C CYS A 88 2.20 -7.36 -14.59
N LEU A 89 3.08 -6.99 -13.66
CA LEU A 89 2.74 -6.96 -12.23
C LEU A 89 2.03 -5.69 -11.75
N GLY A 90 1.84 -4.68 -12.60
CA GLY A 90 1.22 -3.42 -12.21
C GLY A 90 2.13 -2.66 -11.24
N VAL A 91 1.68 -2.38 -10.01
CA VAL A 91 2.58 -1.83 -8.98
C VAL A 91 3.47 -2.96 -8.45
N LYS A 92 4.71 -3.01 -8.95
CA LYS A 92 5.70 -4.03 -8.60
C LYS A 92 6.37 -3.77 -7.26
N ASP A 93 6.60 -2.49 -6.93
CA ASP A 93 7.19 -2.05 -5.67
C ASP A 93 6.66 -0.66 -5.28
N ALA A 94 6.72 -0.32 -3.99
CA ALA A 94 6.19 0.93 -3.45
C ALA A 94 6.88 1.32 -2.13
N GLY A 95 7.19 2.60 -1.98
CA GLY A 95 7.68 3.13 -0.71
C GLY A 95 7.40 4.61 -0.55
N ALA A 96 7.53 5.11 0.68
CA ALA A 96 7.29 6.50 0.99
C ALA A 96 8.10 6.95 2.20
N ARG A 97 8.40 8.24 2.25
CA ARG A 97 9.18 8.83 3.34
C ARG A 97 8.87 10.31 3.50
N ILE A 98 9.01 10.80 4.74
CA ILE A 98 9.16 12.22 5.02
C ILE A 98 10.65 12.52 5.19
N CYS A 99 11.18 13.42 4.38
CA CYS A 99 12.59 13.77 4.36
C CYS A 99 12.80 15.27 4.13
N THR A 100 14.02 15.72 4.33
CA THR A 100 14.47 17.05 3.90
C THR A 100 14.52 17.13 2.38
N VAL A 101 14.56 18.36 1.85
CA VAL A 101 14.68 18.58 0.40
C VAL A 101 15.99 17.98 -0.15
N GLY A 102 17.11 18.12 0.56
CA GLY A 102 18.40 17.57 0.14
C GLY A 102 18.42 16.04 0.09
N GLU A 103 17.84 15.37 1.09
CA GLU A 103 17.67 13.90 1.07
C GLU A 103 16.79 13.45 -0.11
N PHE A 104 15.72 14.20 -0.42
CA PHE A 104 14.90 13.90 -1.59
C PHE A 104 15.66 14.11 -2.90
N GLU A 105 16.41 15.20 -3.04
CA GLU A 105 17.19 15.50 -4.24
C GLU A 105 18.27 14.43 -4.50
N GLU A 106 18.93 13.94 -3.44
CA GLU A 106 19.89 12.83 -3.52
C GLU A 106 19.23 11.50 -3.92
N PHE A 107 18.01 11.25 -3.43
CA PHE A 107 17.22 10.08 -3.84
C PHE A 107 16.71 10.21 -5.28
N PHE A 108 16.25 11.41 -5.66
CA PHE A 108 15.63 11.69 -6.95
C PHE A 108 16.65 11.74 -8.09
N SER A 109 17.83 12.33 -7.88
CA SER A 109 18.89 12.43 -8.91
C SER A 109 19.33 11.06 -9.42
N ARG A 110 19.52 10.09 -8.52
CA ARG A 110 19.80 8.68 -8.84
C ARG A 110 18.67 8.03 -9.65
N GLY A 111 17.43 8.40 -9.37
CA GLY A 111 16.26 7.95 -10.14
C GLY A 111 16.21 8.54 -11.55
N VAL A 112 16.56 9.83 -11.72
CA VAL A 112 16.57 10.53 -13.02
C VAL A 112 17.55 9.88 -13.99
N GLU A 113 18.76 9.57 -13.53
CA GLU A 113 19.82 8.98 -14.37
C GLU A 113 19.41 7.62 -14.97
N ASN A 114 18.60 6.84 -14.24
CA ASN A 114 18.27 5.47 -14.60
C ASN A 114 16.87 5.28 -15.23
N ASN A 115 15.90 6.16 -14.97
CA ASN A 115 14.49 5.98 -15.36
C ASN A 115 13.93 7.04 -16.32
N GLN A 116 14.75 7.99 -16.78
CA GLN A 116 14.30 9.09 -17.65
C GLN A 116 13.04 9.78 -17.06
N LEU A 117 13.10 10.17 -15.79
CA LEU A 117 11.98 10.79 -15.09
C LEU A 117 11.62 12.14 -15.74
N ALA A 118 10.36 12.25 -16.20
CA ALA A 118 9.83 13.49 -16.76
C ALA A 118 8.75 14.08 -15.83
N PRO A 119 8.63 15.41 -15.72
CA PRO A 119 7.50 16.04 -15.02
C PRO A 119 6.17 15.59 -15.61
N ALA A 120 5.18 15.35 -14.75
CA ALA A 120 3.86 14.90 -15.15
C ALA A 120 2.77 15.56 -14.30
N GLU A 121 1.56 15.63 -14.87
CA GLU A 121 0.36 16.01 -14.10
C GLU A 121 0.04 14.93 -13.05
N PRO A 122 -0.32 15.29 -11.81
CA PRO A 122 -0.62 14.30 -10.78
C PRO A 122 -1.80 13.37 -11.14
N SER A 123 -2.80 13.88 -11.85
CA SER A 123 -3.93 13.06 -12.34
C SER A 123 -3.47 12.02 -13.37
N TYR A 124 -2.53 12.37 -14.25
CA TYR A 124 -1.92 11.44 -15.20
C TYR A 124 -1.20 10.30 -14.48
N ALA A 125 -0.34 10.63 -13.50
CA ALA A 125 0.40 9.63 -12.73
C ALA A 125 -0.54 8.70 -11.95
N ARG A 126 -1.60 9.24 -11.34
CA ARG A 126 -2.61 8.43 -10.62
C ARG A 126 -3.39 7.54 -11.58
N GLN A 127 -3.82 8.06 -12.73
CA GLN A 127 -4.56 7.33 -13.75
C GLN A 127 -3.73 6.21 -14.40
N LEU A 128 -2.43 6.43 -14.60
CA LEU A 128 -1.48 5.40 -15.03
C LEU A 128 -1.37 4.29 -13.98
N THR A 129 -1.18 4.66 -12.71
CA THR A 129 -1.10 3.72 -11.59
C THR A 129 -2.36 2.87 -11.48
N GLU A 130 -3.54 3.49 -11.47
CA GLU A 130 -4.82 2.78 -11.32
C GLU A 130 -5.10 1.84 -12.51
N GLN A 131 -4.75 2.24 -13.74
CA GLN A 131 -4.90 1.35 -14.90
C GLN A 131 -3.89 0.20 -14.88
N ALA A 132 -2.65 0.43 -14.43
CA ALA A 132 -1.65 -0.62 -14.28
C ALA A 132 -2.08 -1.67 -13.24
N ILE A 133 -2.64 -1.21 -12.11
CA ILE A 133 -3.23 -2.08 -11.09
C ILE A 133 -4.39 -2.89 -11.69
N ALA A 134 -5.33 -2.23 -12.36
CA ALA A 134 -6.49 -2.91 -12.96
C ALA A 134 -6.07 -3.98 -13.99
N TYR A 135 -5.04 -3.69 -14.80
CA TYR A 135 -4.46 -4.67 -15.71
C TYR A 135 -3.87 -5.88 -14.97
N ALA A 136 -3.00 -5.64 -13.98
CA ALA A 136 -2.36 -6.71 -13.21
C ALA A 136 -3.39 -7.57 -12.47
N GLU A 137 -4.41 -6.95 -11.86
CA GLU A 137 -5.49 -7.66 -11.18
C GLU A 137 -6.28 -8.55 -12.14
N SER A 138 -6.51 -8.10 -13.38
CA SER A 138 -7.20 -8.89 -14.41
C SER A 138 -6.46 -10.18 -14.81
N ILE A 139 -5.15 -10.25 -14.58
CA ILE A 139 -4.31 -11.42 -14.82
C ILE A 139 -3.86 -12.12 -13.52
N GLY A 140 -4.44 -11.73 -12.37
CA GLY A 140 -4.29 -12.43 -11.10
C GLY A 140 -3.24 -11.88 -10.14
N PHE A 141 -2.73 -10.67 -10.37
CA PHE A 141 -1.76 -10.03 -9.50
C PHE A 141 -2.34 -8.81 -8.78
N PRO A 142 -2.45 -8.84 -7.44
CA PRO A 142 -2.71 -7.62 -6.69
C PRO A 142 -1.46 -6.72 -6.69
N PRO A 143 -1.61 -5.40 -6.46
CA PRO A 143 -0.46 -4.52 -6.30
C PRO A 143 0.43 -4.93 -5.11
N HIS A 144 1.70 -4.52 -5.13
CA HIS A 144 2.63 -4.77 -4.04
C HIS A 144 2.02 -4.41 -2.66
N PRO A 145 2.18 -5.24 -1.61
CA PRO A 145 1.54 -5.00 -0.31
C PRO A 145 1.83 -3.64 0.31
N ASP A 146 2.99 -3.05 0.05
CA ASP A 146 3.33 -1.71 0.54
C ASP A 146 2.58 -0.58 -0.17
N TYR A 147 1.98 -0.83 -1.35
CA TYR A 147 1.16 0.17 -2.04
C TYR A 147 0.06 0.71 -1.13
N ARG A 148 -0.58 -0.16 -0.32
CA ARG A 148 -1.62 0.24 0.63
C ARG A 148 -1.14 1.25 1.68
N ARG A 149 0.16 1.24 1.99
CA ARG A 149 0.79 2.14 2.98
C ARG A 149 1.12 3.49 2.37
N VAL A 150 1.38 3.56 1.06
CA VAL A 150 1.83 4.80 0.40
C VAL A 150 0.70 5.50 -0.37
N ALA A 151 -0.27 4.74 -0.87
CA ALA A 151 -1.44 5.23 -1.62
C ALA A 151 -2.21 6.37 -0.94
N PRO A 152 -2.30 6.49 0.41
CA PRO A 152 -2.94 7.64 1.03
C PRO A 152 -2.36 9.00 0.61
N LEU A 153 -1.11 9.07 0.14
CA LEU A 153 -0.49 10.32 -0.32
C LEU A 153 -1.15 10.89 -1.59
N TRP A 154 -1.83 10.07 -2.38
CA TRP A 154 -2.66 10.53 -3.50
C TRP A 154 -3.70 11.56 -3.03
N GLY A 155 -4.30 11.34 -1.85
CA GLY A 155 -5.30 12.24 -1.29
C GLY A 155 -6.48 12.46 -2.23
N ASP A 156 -6.71 13.72 -2.57
CA ASP A 156 -7.83 14.23 -3.37
C ASP A 156 -7.53 14.35 -4.87
N ILE A 157 -6.38 13.87 -5.34
CA ILE A 157 -6.04 13.89 -6.78
C ILE A 157 -7.06 13.07 -7.55
N ASP A 158 -7.86 13.69 -8.42
CA ASP A 158 -8.83 12.98 -9.25
C ASP A 158 -8.13 12.34 -10.47
N SER A 159 -8.06 11.00 -10.51
CA SER A 159 -7.50 10.26 -11.65
C SER A 159 -8.34 10.44 -12.91
N SER A 160 -9.66 10.59 -12.78
CA SER A 160 -10.57 10.76 -13.92
C SER A 160 -10.37 12.08 -14.67
N ALA A 161 -9.65 13.04 -14.09
CA ALA A 161 -9.21 14.24 -14.79
C ALA A 161 -8.23 13.93 -15.94
N CYS A 162 -7.56 12.78 -15.90
CA CYS A 162 -6.78 12.25 -17.02
C CYS A 162 -7.63 11.25 -17.82
N GLN A 163 -7.83 11.52 -19.11
CA GLN A 163 -8.60 10.66 -20.02
C GLN A 163 -7.73 9.69 -20.83
N GLU A 164 -6.43 9.67 -20.55
CA GLU A 164 -5.48 8.85 -21.28
C GLU A 164 -5.68 7.36 -21.01
N LYS A 165 -5.55 6.57 -22.08
CA LYS A 165 -5.60 5.11 -22.04
C LYS A 165 -4.22 4.58 -22.34
N PHE A 166 -3.65 3.91 -21.34
CA PHE A 166 -2.33 3.30 -21.46
C PHE A 166 -2.49 1.87 -21.97
N VAL A 167 -1.49 1.41 -22.72
CA VAL A 167 -1.41 0.04 -23.20
C VAL A 167 -0.53 -0.75 -22.24
N PHE A 168 -1.01 -1.93 -21.84
CA PHE A 168 -0.33 -2.83 -20.92
C PHE A 168 -0.14 -4.19 -21.57
N GLY A 169 0.90 -4.91 -21.14
CA GLY A 169 1.35 -6.13 -21.78
C GLY A 169 2.06 -5.90 -23.12
N VAL A 170 2.53 -7.00 -23.71
CA VAL A 170 3.21 -7.02 -25.00
C VAL A 170 2.44 -7.92 -25.95
N ASP A 171 2.03 -7.39 -27.09
CA ASP A 171 1.20 -8.10 -28.09
C ASP A 171 -0.07 -8.74 -27.49
N GLY A 172 -0.67 -8.07 -26.50
CA GLY A 172 -1.85 -8.54 -25.79
C GLY A 172 -1.60 -9.65 -24.77
N LYS A 173 -0.34 -9.94 -24.43
CA LYS A 173 0.05 -10.95 -23.45
C LYS A 173 0.86 -10.35 -22.30
N PRO A 174 0.76 -10.90 -21.08
CA PRO A 174 1.66 -10.53 -20.01
C PRO A 174 3.10 -10.90 -20.35
N LEU A 175 4.05 -10.01 -20.02
CA LEU A 175 5.49 -10.30 -20.07
C LEU A 175 6.08 -10.07 -18.68
N TYR A 176 6.46 -11.16 -18.01
CA TYR A 176 7.10 -11.09 -16.70
C TYR A 176 8.60 -10.86 -16.83
N HIS A 177 9.09 -9.76 -16.25
CA HIS A 177 10.51 -9.48 -16.09
C HIS A 177 10.97 -9.87 -14.68
N THR A 178 11.88 -10.84 -14.57
CA THR A 178 12.50 -11.17 -13.28
C THR A 178 13.25 -9.96 -12.74
N GLY A 179 12.86 -9.50 -11.55
CA GLY A 179 13.56 -8.49 -10.80
C GLY A 179 14.71 -9.07 -9.98
N PRO A 180 15.67 -8.23 -9.54
CA PRO A 180 16.81 -8.67 -8.74
C PRO A 180 16.42 -9.27 -7.38
N PHE A 181 15.23 -8.93 -6.88
CA PHE A 181 14.69 -9.44 -5.61
C PHE A 181 13.67 -10.57 -5.78
N ASP A 182 13.41 -11.01 -7.02
CA ASP A 182 12.52 -12.13 -7.26
C ASP A 182 13.28 -13.43 -7.00
N ASP A 183 13.18 -13.95 -5.78
CA ASP A 183 13.75 -15.26 -5.43
C ASP A 183 13.09 -16.41 -6.24
N PRO A 184 13.69 -17.62 -6.29
CA PRO A 184 13.13 -18.73 -7.05
C PRO A 184 11.71 -19.13 -6.65
N ALA A 185 11.31 -18.95 -5.39
CA ALA A 185 9.96 -19.27 -4.93
C ALA A 185 8.95 -18.25 -5.47
N ARG A 186 9.30 -16.96 -5.45
CA ARG A 186 8.52 -15.86 -6.02
C ARG A 186 8.38 -15.98 -7.53
N GLN A 187 9.47 -16.26 -8.24
CA GLN A 187 9.43 -16.51 -9.69
C GLN A 187 8.47 -17.67 -10.03
N LYS A 188 8.58 -18.79 -9.30
CA LYS A 188 7.69 -19.95 -9.49
C LYS A 188 6.23 -19.59 -9.19
N PHE A 189 5.97 -18.83 -8.14
CA PHE A 189 4.62 -18.35 -7.82
C PHE A 189 4.04 -17.52 -8.97
N ILE A 190 4.80 -16.57 -9.52
CA ILE A 190 4.35 -15.70 -10.62
C ILE A 190 4.06 -16.53 -11.88
N LEU A 191 4.95 -17.44 -12.27
CA LEU A 191 4.77 -18.27 -13.46
C LEU A 191 3.58 -19.24 -13.32
N ASN A 192 3.37 -19.83 -12.14
CA ASN A 192 2.21 -20.65 -11.86
C ASN A 192 0.93 -19.82 -11.95
N ARG A 193 0.91 -18.62 -11.36
CA ARG A 193 -0.25 -17.72 -11.43
C ARG A 193 -0.60 -17.36 -12.87
N LEU A 194 0.38 -17.00 -13.69
CA LEU A 194 0.15 -16.74 -15.12
C LEU A 194 -0.40 -17.97 -15.86
N SER A 195 0.14 -19.14 -15.57
CA SER A 195 -0.37 -20.40 -16.13
C SER A 195 -1.82 -20.67 -15.73
N ASP A 196 -2.17 -20.38 -14.48
CA ASP A 196 -3.52 -20.58 -13.94
C ASP A 196 -4.54 -19.55 -14.47
N THR A 197 -4.12 -18.29 -14.70
CA THR A 197 -5.04 -17.20 -15.05
C THR A 197 -5.18 -16.98 -16.55
N VAL A 198 -4.07 -16.92 -17.28
CA VAL A 198 -4.08 -16.66 -18.73
C VAL A 198 -3.80 -17.91 -19.57
N GLY A 199 -3.28 -18.98 -18.96
CA GLY A 199 -3.00 -20.25 -19.62
C GLY A 199 -1.57 -20.37 -20.13
N GLU A 200 -1.07 -21.61 -20.18
CA GLU A 200 0.26 -21.91 -20.72
C GLU A 200 0.37 -21.46 -22.19
N GLY A 201 1.47 -20.76 -22.53
CA GLY A 201 1.69 -20.18 -23.87
C GLY A 201 1.02 -18.82 -24.12
N ASN A 202 0.24 -18.30 -23.17
CA ASN A 202 -0.41 -16.98 -23.25
C ASN A 202 0.30 -15.88 -22.45
N TYR A 203 1.52 -16.14 -22.01
CA TYR A 203 2.40 -15.15 -21.38
C TYR A 203 3.85 -15.37 -21.83
N HIS A 204 4.66 -14.34 -21.68
CA HIS A 204 6.10 -14.36 -21.87
C HIS A 204 6.80 -14.16 -20.53
N PHE A 205 8.03 -14.66 -20.43
CA PHE A 205 8.90 -14.36 -19.30
C PHE A 205 10.33 -14.15 -19.79
N MET A 206 11.02 -13.18 -19.20
CA MET A 206 12.44 -12.97 -19.39
C MET A 206 13.15 -13.15 -18.07
N LEU A 207 14.05 -14.13 -18.04
CA LEU A 207 14.98 -14.31 -16.94
C LEU A 207 16.07 -13.24 -17.09
N GLY A 208 16.00 -12.20 -16.28
CA GLY A 208 17.09 -11.24 -16.15
C GLY A 208 18.33 -11.93 -15.58
N GLY A 209 19.49 -11.72 -16.21
CA GLY A 209 20.76 -11.96 -15.53
C GLY A 209 20.89 -10.98 -14.35
N PRO A 210 21.60 -11.36 -13.28
CA PRO A 210 21.69 -10.56 -12.05
C PRO A 210 22.16 -9.11 -12.27
N ASP A 211 22.90 -8.81 -13.35
CA ASP A 211 23.51 -7.49 -13.57
C ASP A 211 22.62 -6.46 -14.28
N GLU A 212 21.66 -6.87 -15.13
CA GLU A 212 20.85 -5.90 -15.90
C GLU A 212 19.59 -5.44 -15.15
N ALA A 213 18.97 -6.32 -14.36
CA ALA A 213 17.80 -5.98 -13.56
C ALA A 213 18.15 -5.23 -12.26
N PHE A 214 19.35 -5.45 -11.71
CA PHE A 214 19.85 -4.78 -10.51
C PHE A 214 20.24 -3.32 -10.79
N ASN A 215 20.85 -3.05 -11.95
CA ASN A 215 21.16 -1.68 -12.40
C ASN A 215 19.92 -0.89 -12.84
N ALA A 216 18.82 -1.55 -13.19
CA ALA A 216 17.55 -0.92 -13.53
C ALA A 216 16.72 -0.47 -12.32
N LEU A 217 17.03 -0.96 -11.10
CA LEU A 217 16.43 -0.50 -9.85
C LEU A 217 17.36 0.50 -9.16
N PRO A 218 17.04 1.82 -9.17
CA PRO A 218 17.95 2.85 -8.67
C PRO A 218 18.18 2.82 -7.15
N PHE A 219 17.65 1.82 -6.44
CA PHE A 219 17.55 1.81 -4.98
C PHE A 219 17.84 0.43 -4.37
N ALA A 220 18.44 -0.53 -5.08
CA ALA A 220 18.56 -1.89 -4.53
C ALA A 220 19.16 -1.93 -3.10
N ASP A 221 20.20 -1.12 -2.85
CA ASP A 221 20.83 -0.98 -1.54
C ASP A 221 20.02 -0.14 -0.53
N GLU A 222 19.15 0.76 -0.98
CA GLU A 222 18.38 1.67 -0.12
C GLU A 222 16.95 1.16 0.16
N LEU A 223 16.39 0.32 -0.71
CA LEU A 223 15.16 -0.44 -0.48
C LEU A 223 15.39 -1.46 0.66
N LEU A 224 16.57 -2.10 0.68
CA LEU A 224 17.03 -2.89 1.83
C LEU A 224 17.06 -2.04 3.12
N ASN A 225 17.58 -0.82 3.06
CA ASN A 225 17.64 0.07 4.23
C ASN A 225 16.28 0.71 4.63
N LEU A 226 15.33 0.89 3.70
CA LEU A 226 13.98 1.40 3.98
C LEU A 226 13.08 0.32 4.62
N VAL A 227 13.36 -0.95 4.33
CA VAL A 227 12.73 -2.09 5.01
C VAL A 227 13.30 -2.22 6.42
N ASP A 228 14.62 -2.15 6.60
CA ASP A 228 15.28 -2.22 7.92
C ASP A 228 14.89 -1.07 8.87
N ALA A 229 14.74 0.15 8.37
CA ALA A 229 14.30 1.30 9.18
C ALA A 229 12.82 1.22 9.62
N ASN A 230 12.05 0.28 9.08
CA ASN A 230 10.66 0.01 9.49
C ASN A 230 10.53 -1.24 10.38
N GLU A 231 11.57 -2.07 10.53
CA GLU A 231 11.54 -3.26 11.41
C GLU A 231 11.93 -2.97 12.86
N SER A 232 12.46 -1.78 13.17
CA SER A 232 12.96 -1.48 14.52
C SER A 232 11.91 -1.11 15.58
N ASP A 233 10.61 -1.21 15.29
CA ASP A 233 9.51 -0.92 16.23
C ASP A 233 8.56 -2.12 16.42
N PHE A 234 9.05 -3.35 16.25
CA PHE A 234 8.37 -4.56 16.72
C PHE A 234 8.75 -4.82 18.19
N ASP A 235 8.32 -3.94 19.09
CA ASP A 235 8.13 -4.33 20.49
C ASP A 235 6.81 -5.08 20.58
N ASP A 236 6.97 -6.39 20.77
CA ASP A 236 5.97 -7.36 21.18
C ASP A 236 5.40 -6.99 22.56
N ASP A 237 4.49 -6.00 22.60
CA ASP A 237 3.62 -5.79 23.76
C ASP A 237 2.55 -6.91 23.76
N SER A 238 3.00 -8.09 24.19
CA SER A 238 2.14 -9.10 24.78
C SER A 238 1.64 -8.56 26.13
N ASP A 239 0.61 -7.73 26.08
CA ASP A 239 -0.16 -7.38 27.28
C ASP A 239 -0.95 -8.63 27.70
N GLU A 240 -0.32 -9.42 28.56
CA GLU A 240 -0.97 -10.28 29.54
C GLU A 240 -1.85 -9.40 30.44
N ASP A 241 -3.13 -9.24 30.08
CA ASP A 241 -4.14 -8.79 31.02
C ASP A 241 -4.82 -10.01 31.64
N ASP A 242 -4.31 -10.34 32.84
CA ASP A 242 -5.05 -11.02 33.91
C ASP A 242 -6.41 -10.33 34.13
N ASP A 243 -7.51 -10.99 33.79
CA ASP A 243 -8.84 -10.65 34.31
C ASP A 243 -9.39 -11.82 35.12
N ASP A 244 -8.94 -11.86 36.38
CA ASP A 244 -9.64 -12.49 37.48
C ASP A 244 -11.00 -11.79 37.69
N SER A 245 -12.06 -12.35 37.09
CA SER A 245 -13.43 -12.07 37.53
C SER A 245 -14.30 -13.33 37.61
N GLU A 246 -14.05 -14.03 38.71
CA GLU A 246 -15.02 -14.70 39.59
C GLU A 246 -16.51 -14.46 39.24
N TRP A 247 -17.14 -15.43 38.56
CA TRP A 247 -18.60 -15.59 38.53
C TRP A 247 -18.97 -17.03 38.90
N MET A 248 -19.35 -17.20 40.16
CA MET A 248 -20.01 -18.41 40.64
C MET A 248 -21.52 -18.35 40.38
N ASP A 249 -21.96 -19.47 39.79
CA ASP A 249 -23.18 -20.21 40.06
C ASP A 249 -24.48 -19.90 39.29
N GLY A 250 -25.08 -20.98 38.79
CA GLY A 250 -26.29 -21.01 37.98
C GLY A 250 -26.41 -22.28 37.14
N GLY A 251 -26.21 -23.44 37.74
CA GLY A 251 -26.30 -24.73 37.06
C GLY A 251 -27.64 -24.98 36.36
N ARG A 252 -27.56 -25.51 35.13
CA ARG A 252 -28.52 -26.49 34.60
C ARG A 252 -27.85 -27.32 33.50
N VAL A 253 -27.54 -28.56 33.86
CA VAL A 253 -27.19 -29.65 32.94
C VAL A 253 -28.44 -30.00 32.13
N ILE A 254 -28.32 -30.04 30.81
CA ILE A 254 -29.22 -30.82 29.96
C ILE A 254 -28.36 -31.60 28.98
N GLU A 255 -28.22 -32.90 29.25
CA GLU A 255 -27.68 -33.88 28.31
C GLU A 255 -28.62 -34.03 27.11
N GLY A 256 -28.05 -34.20 25.91
CA GLY A 256 -28.82 -34.35 24.68
C GLY A 256 -28.02 -35.00 23.54
N SER A 257 -27.74 -36.28 23.72
CA SER A 257 -27.55 -37.35 22.71
C SER A 257 -27.25 -36.96 21.24
N VAL A 258 -26.10 -37.45 20.78
CA VAL A 258 -25.72 -37.64 19.38
C VAL A 258 -26.67 -38.65 18.70
N SER A 259 -27.32 -38.26 17.60
CA SER A 259 -28.01 -39.17 16.68
C SER A 259 -27.30 -39.23 15.33
N GLN A 260 -26.85 -40.43 14.97
CA GLN A 260 -26.24 -40.79 13.68
C GLN A 260 -27.20 -40.64 12.48
N PRO A 261 -26.68 -40.54 11.24
CA PRO A 261 -27.48 -40.32 10.03
C PRO A 261 -28.18 -41.59 9.52
N ALA A 262 -29.41 -41.43 9.02
CA ALA A 262 -30.21 -42.50 8.41
C ALA A 262 -29.76 -42.81 6.95
N PRO A 263 -29.94 -44.05 6.46
CA PRO A 263 -29.42 -44.51 5.16
C PRO A 263 -30.36 -44.19 3.98
N ARG A 264 -29.76 -44.09 2.79
CA ARG A 264 -30.44 -43.93 1.49
C ARG A 264 -31.20 -45.20 1.09
N PRO A 265 -32.41 -45.10 0.49
CA PRO A 265 -33.02 -46.23 -0.18
C PRO A 265 -32.57 -46.33 -1.65
N HIS A 266 -32.18 -47.56 -2.01
CA HIS A 266 -31.99 -48.06 -3.36
C HIS A 266 -33.27 -47.97 -4.19
N GLY A 267 -33.13 -47.74 -5.50
CA GLY A 267 -34.24 -47.72 -6.46
C GLY A 267 -34.79 -49.10 -6.79
N LEU A 268 -35.95 -49.10 -7.46
CA LEU A 268 -36.41 -50.04 -8.50
C LEU A 268 -37.81 -49.61 -8.98
N THR A 269 -37.89 -49.02 -10.18
CA THR A 269 -38.65 -49.50 -11.34
C THR A 269 -38.38 -48.58 -12.53
#